data_AF-A0A2L1UXN0-F1
#
_entry.id   AF-A0A2L1UXN0-F1
#
_cell.length_a   1.000
_cell.length_b   1.000
_cell.length_c   1.000
_cell.angle_alpha   90.00
_cell.angle_beta   90.00
_cell.angle_gamma   90.00
#
_symmetry.space_group_name_H-M   'P 1'
#
loop_
_entity.id
_entity.type
_entity.pdbx_description
1 polymer ?
#
loop_
_entity_poly.entity_id
_entity_poly.type
_entity_poly.pdbx_seq_one_letter_code
_entity_poly.pdbx_strand_id
1 'polypeptide(L)'
;MVSDNLWQFIIFKLSAICMIAFCVGLIYLCTVFMDIEDTYSLISLGDIIQYNGKTIICIGGVPLLIWVFFFSLRTLLHKGIKPLKKTSWIGNAWLGISIASCCLGFVMSFIIPFMFMFSSYTSCNTDTLSNYYVINPDLCKTIATHRWRDK
;
A
#
# COMPACT_ATOMS: atom_id res chain seq x y z
N MET A 1 -41.01 -10.52 12.38
CA MET A 1 -40.87 -10.29 10.92
C MET A 1 -40.47 -8.87 10.55
N VAL A 2 -41.09 -7.79 11.07
CA VAL A 2 -40.64 -6.40 10.77
C VAL A 2 -39.34 -6.03 11.53
N SER A 3 -39.16 -6.54 12.76
CA SER A 3 -37.96 -6.30 13.58
C SER A 3 -36.68 -6.86 12.95
N ASP A 4 -36.74 -8.07 12.40
CA ASP A 4 -35.55 -8.77 11.87
C ASP A 4 -34.97 -8.07 10.64
N ASN A 5 -35.85 -7.54 9.78
CA ASN A 5 -35.45 -6.76 8.61
C ASN A 5 -34.84 -5.41 9.00
N LEU A 6 -35.31 -4.79 10.08
CA LEU A 6 -34.75 -3.52 10.58
C LEU A 6 -33.34 -3.73 11.16
N TRP A 7 -33.15 -4.74 12.00
CA TRP A 7 -31.84 -5.08 12.57
C TRP A 7 -30.81 -5.43 11.50
N GLN A 8 -31.18 -6.22 10.50
CA GLN A 8 -30.28 -6.52 9.37
C GLN A 8 -29.91 -5.27 8.58
N PHE A 9 -30.84 -4.33 8.37
CA PHE A 9 -30.54 -3.07 7.72
C PHE A 9 -29.55 -2.21 8.51
N ILE A 10 -29.75 -2.11 9.83
CA ILE A 10 -28.86 -1.35 10.73
C ILE A 10 -27.46 -1.98 10.75
N ILE A 11 -27.35 -3.30 10.92
CA ILE A 11 -26.08 -4.01 10.93
C ILE A 11 -25.34 -3.84 9.60
N PHE A 12 -26.05 -3.90 8.47
CA PHE A 12 -25.46 -3.73 7.14
C PHE A 12 -24.92 -2.31 6.91
N LYS A 13 -25.61 -1.28 7.42
CA LYS A 13 -25.10 0.11 7.35
C LYS A 13 -23.94 0.34 8.29
N LEU A 14 -24.00 -0.22 9.51
CA LEU A 14 -22.93 -0.12 10.49
C LEU A 14 -21.65 -0.80 9.99
N SER A 15 -21.75 -1.99 9.38
CA SER A 15 -20.59 -2.68 8.83
C SER A 15 -19.93 -1.90 7.69
N ALA A 16 -20.72 -1.23 6.84
CA ALA A 16 -20.18 -0.34 5.80
C ALA A 16 -19.44 0.86 6.40
N ILE A 17 -19.95 1.47 7.48
CA ILE A 17 -19.25 2.57 8.19
C ILE A 17 -17.95 2.07 8.82
N CYS A 18 -17.98 0.93 9.50
CA CYS A 18 -16.78 0.32 10.08
C CYS A 18 -15.73 0.02 9.00
N MET A 19 -16.14 -0.47 7.83
CA MET A 19 -15.22 -0.73 6.72
C MET A 19 -14.63 0.56 6.14
N ILE A 20 -15.42 1.62 6.02
CA ILE A 20 -14.91 2.93 5.61
C ILE A 20 -13.86 3.42 6.60
N ALA A 21 -14.16 3.40 7.90
CA ALA A 21 -13.23 3.83 8.95
C ALA A 21 -11.94 3.00 8.94
N PHE A 22 -12.05 1.68 8.76
CA PHE A 22 -10.91 0.79 8.65
C PHE A 22 -10.04 1.11 7.43
N CYS A 23 -10.65 1.32 6.26
CA CYS A 23 -9.91 1.68 5.04
C CYS A 23 -9.19 3.03 5.19
N VAL A 24 -9.85 4.04 5.76
CA VAL A 24 -9.23 5.35 6.01
C VAL A 24 -8.08 5.21 7.02
N GLY A 25 -8.26 4.42 8.08
CA GLY A 25 -7.20 4.15 9.05
C GLY A 25 -5.98 3.49 8.41
N LEU A 26 -6.19 2.49 7.54
CA LEU A 26 -5.10 1.86 6.81
C LEU A 26 -4.41 2.82 5.84
N ILE A 27 -5.16 3.63 5.10
CA ILE A 27 -4.57 4.65 4.21
C ILE A 27 -3.75 5.66 5.02
N TYR A 28 -4.26 6.11 6.16
CA TYR A 28 -3.53 7.04 7.04
C TYR A 28 -2.23 6.42 7.56
N LEU A 29 -2.27 5.17 8.03
CA LEU A 29 -1.06 4.44 8.43
C LEU A 29 -0.10 4.33 7.25
N CYS A 30 -0.57 3.97 6.05
CA CYS A 30 0.26 3.98 4.85
C CYS A 30 0.91 5.36 4.63
N THR A 31 0.17 6.47 4.74
CA THR A 31 0.76 7.80 4.54
C THR A 31 1.78 8.21 5.60
N VAL A 32 1.64 7.75 6.85
CA VAL A 32 2.61 8.04 7.93
C VAL A 32 3.86 7.16 7.81
N PHE A 33 3.72 5.94 7.30
CA PHE A 33 4.83 5.00 7.12
C PHE A 33 5.50 5.09 5.75
N MET A 34 4.92 5.80 4.78
CA MET A 34 5.46 5.97 3.45
C MET A 34 6.21 7.29 3.32
N ASP A 35 7.53 7.24 3.43
CA ASP A 35 8.39 8.28 2.86
C ASP A 35 8.39 8.10 1.33
N ILE A 36 7.64 8.97 0.62
CA ILE A 36 7.44 8.91 -0.84
C ILE A 36 8.77 9.12 -1.60
N GLU A 37 9.78 9.67 -0.94
CA GLU A 37 11.13 9.88 -1.49
C GLU A 37 11.88 8.56 -1.73
N ASP A 38 11.57 7.50 -0.96
CA ASP A 38 12.24 6.21 -1.04
C ASP A 38 11.94 5.45 -2.35
N THR A 39 10.74 5.61 -2.90
CA THR A 39 10.32 4.90 -4.12
C THR A 39 10.83 5.53 -5.41
N TYR A 40 11.19 6.82 -5.39
CA TYR A 40 11.88 7.45 -6.52
C TYR A 40 13.30 6.89 -6.68
N SER A 41 13.98 6.59 -5.57
CA SER A 41 15.33 5.99 -5.56
C SER A 41 15.35 4.53 -6.05
N LEU A 42 14.22 3.81 -6.00
CA LEU A 42 14.07 2.45 -6.55
C LEU A 42 13.91 2.41 -8.08
N ILE A 43 13.27 3.44 -8.66
CA ILE A 43 12.95 3.51 -10.09
C ILE A 43 14.06 4.21 -10.87
N SER A 44 14.69 5.21 -10.26
CA SER A 44 15.95 5.76 -10.74
C SER A 44 17.04 4.81 -10.30
N LEU A 45 17.51 3.92 -11.20
CA LEU A 45 18.73 3.12 -11.01
C LEU A 45 19.96 4.05 -10.82
N GLY A 46 20.03 4.73 -9.69
CA GLY A 46 21.21 5.43 -9.21
C GLY A 46 22.04 4.49 -8.36
N ASP A 47 23.27 4.89 -8.06
CA ASP A 47 24.22 4.08 -7.30
C ASP A 47 23.78 3.76 -5.84
N ILE A 48 22.63 4.30 -5.40
CA ILE A 48 22.05 4.19 -4.07
C ILE A 48 20.55 3.87 -4.19
N ILE A 49 20.12 2.74 -3.61
CA ILE A 49 18.73 2.30 -3.59
C ILE A 49 18.25 2.12 -2.15
N GLN A 50 17.22 2.87 -1.76
CA GLN A 50 16.55 2.68 -0.48
C GLN A 50 15.39 1.70 -0.64
N TYR A 51 15.51 0.51 -0.05
CA TYR A 51 14.50 -0.53 -0.12
C TYR A 51 13.77 -0.70 1.20
N ASN A 52 12.47 -0.44 1.21
CA ASN A 52 11.58 -0.79 2.29
C ASN A 52 10.44 -1.65 1.75
N GLY A 53 10.49 -2.95 2.02
CA GLY A 53 9.48 -3.90 1.56
C GLY A 53 8.06 -3.56 2.02
N LYS A 54 7.91 -2.81 3.12
CA LYS A 54 6.61 -2.31 3.61
C LYS A 54 6.00 -1.28 2.65
N THR A 55 6.81 -0.36 2.12
CA THR A 55 6.38 0.69 1.20
C THR A 55 5.81 0.12 -0.09
N ILE A 56 6.42 -0.95 -0.62
CA ILE A 56 5.98 -1.59 -1.87
C ILE A 56 4.63 -2.30 -1.70
N ILE A 57 4.43 -2.98 -0.56
CA ILE A 57 3.14 -3.58 -0.21
C ILE A 57 2.08 -2.49 -0.07
N CYS A 58 2.40 -1.38 0.58
CA CYS A 58 1.48 -0.25 0.74
C CYS A 58 1.10 0.35 -0.62
N ILE A 59 2.05 0.58 -1.54
CA ILE A 59 1.77 1.11 -2.89
C ILE A 59 0.85 0.19 -3.68
N GLY A 60 1.09 -1.13 -3.65
CA GLY A 60 0.23 -2.10 -4.32
C GLY A 60 -1.15 -2.26 -3.66
N GLY A 61 -1.24 -2.09 -2.33
CA GLY A 61 -2.48 -2.23 -1.56
C GLY A 61 -3.40 -1.01 -1.60
N VAL A 62 -2.87 0.20 -1.79
CA VAL A 62 -3.62 1.46 -1.81
C VAL A 62 -4.75 1.46 -2.86
N PRO A 63 -4.55 1.04 -4.12
CA PRO A 63 -5.62 0.95 -5.11
C PRO A 63 -6.79 0.05 -4.70
N LEU A 64 -6.51 -1.00 -3.92
CA LEU A 64 -7.53 -1.91 -3.37
C LEU A 64 -8.29 -1.26 -2.22
N LEU A 65 -7.60 -0.58 -1.32
CA LEU A 65 -8.23 0.18 -0.22
C LEU A 65 -9.15 1.28 -0.75
N ILE A 66 -8.72 2.02 -1.78
CA ILE A 66 -9.54 3.06 -2.44
C ILE A 66 -10.80 2.43 -3.04
N TRP A 67 -10.68 1.28 -3.71
CA TRP A 67 -11.85 0.62 -4.28
C TRP A 67 -12.84 0.15 -3.21
N VAL A 68 -12.35 -0.46 -2.12
CA VAL A 68 -13.19 -0.90 -0.99
C VAL A 68 -13.88 0.28 -0.31
N PHE A 69 -13.20 1.43 -0.19
CA PHE A 69 -13.80 2.67 0.31
C PHE A 69 -14.98 3.11 -0.57
N PHE A 70 -14.80 3.24 -1.88
CA PHE A 70 -15.88 3.63 -2.80
C PHE A 70 -17.02 2.61 -2.85
N PHE A 71 -16.70 1.33 -2.80
CA PHE A 71 -17.70 0.26 -2.74
C PHE A 71 -18.53 0.33 -1.44
N SER A 72 -17.88 0.54 -0.31
CA SER A 72 -18.54 0.69 1.00
C SER A 72 -19.39 1.96 1.06
N LEU A 73 -18.90 3.07 0.50
CA LEU A 73 -19.66 4.32 0.38
C LEU A 73 -20.91 4.14 -0.48
N ARG A 74 -20.78 3.47 -1.63
CA ARG A 74 -21.92 3.15 -2.50
C ARG A 74 -22.95 2.26 -1.78
N THR A 75 -22.48 1.32 -0.98
CA THR A 75 -23.32 0.44 -0.14
C THR A 75 -24.05 1.22 0.95
N LEU A 76 -23.39 2.21 1.54
CA LEU A 76 -23.98 3.13 2.52
C LEU A 76 -25.09 4.01 1.90
N LEU A 77 -24.92 4.45 0.65
CA LEU A 77 -25.89 5.29 -0.06
C LEU A 77 -27.04 4.51 -0.72
N HIS A 78 -26.87 3.21 -0.97
CA HIS A 78 -27.92 2.40 -1.59
C HIS A 78 -29.12 2.21 -0.66
N LYS A 79 -30.36 2.43 -1.15
CA LYS A 79 -31.59 2.19 -0.38
C LYS A 79 -31.90 0.68 -0.34
N GLY A 80 -32.10 0.14 0.87
CA GLY A 80 -32.45 -1.27 1.12
C GLY A 80 -31.27 -2.22 1.37
N ILE A 81 -31.60 -3.47 1.74
CA ILE A 81 -30.66 -4.56 2.08
C ILE A 81 -30.40 -5.47 0.86
N LYS A 82 -31.00 -5.18 -0.30
CA LYS A 82 -30.85 -6.02 -1.48
C LYS A 82 -29.40 -5.93 -1.98
N PRO A 83 -28.76 -7.06 -2.34
CA PRO A 83 -27.43 -7.05 -2.91
C PRO A 83 -27.41 -6.17 -4.16
N LEU A 84 -26.33 -5.41 -4.36
CA LEU A 84 -26.18 -4.53 -5.51
C LEU A 84 -26.27 -5.36 -6.80
N LYS A 85 -27.43 -5.32 -7.45
CA LYS A 85 -27.76 -6.17 -8.61
C LYS A 85 -26.97 -5.82 -9.88
N LYS A 86 -26.31 -4.66 -9.91
CA LYS A 86 -25.46 -4.21 -11.02
C LYS A 86 -24.17 -3.56 -10.47
N THR A 87 -23.14 -4.38 -10.33
CA THR A 87 -21.77 -3.87 -10.39
C THR A 87 -21.55 -3.32 -11.80
N SER A 88 -21.10 -2.06 -11.90
CA SER A 88 -20.79 -1.47 -13.21
C SER A 88 -19.59 -2.21 -13.79
N TRP A 89 -19.55 -2.42 -15.12
CA TRP A 89 -18.40 -3.01 -15.79
C TRP A 89 -17.09 -2.32 -15.39
N ILE A 90 -17.13 -0.98 -15.28
CA ILE A 90 -16.02 -0.16 -14.82
C ILE A 90 -15.56 -0.54 -13.40
N GLY A 91 -16.51 -0.87 -12.51
CA GLY A 91 -16.21 -1.23 -11.13
C GLY A 91 -15.55 -2.60 -11.01
N ASN A 92 -15.95 -3.55 -11.88
CA ASN A 92 -15.32 -4.86 -11.96
C ASN A 92 -13.92 -4.79 -12.59
N ALA A 93 -13.74 -3.98 -13.64
CA ALA A 93 -12.44 -3.76 -14.24
C ALA A 93 -11.47 -3.12 -13.23
N TRP A 94 -11.91 -2.10 -12.50
CA TRP A 94 -11.10 -1.47 -11.45
C TRP A 94 -10.78 -2.45 -10.32
N LEU A 95 -11.74 -3.28 -9.89
CA LEU A 95 -11.48 -4.32 -8.89
C LEU A 95 -10.38 -5.28 -9.36
N GLY A 96 -10.45 -5.73 -10.62
CA GLY A 96 -9.43 -6.60 -11.20
C GLY A 96 -8.05 -5.95 -11.21
N ILE A 97 -7.96 -4.68 -11.61
CA ILE A 97 -6.70 -3.91 -11.60
C ILE A 97 -6.17 -3.74 -10.18
N SER A 98 -7.03 -3.39 -9.22
CA SER A 98 -6.67 -3.23 -7.81
C SER A 98 -6.15 -4.52 -7.19
N ILE A 99 -6.79 -5.66 -7.47
CA ILE A 99 -6.33 -6.97 -7.01
C ILE A 99 -4.98 -7.31 -7.63
N ALA A 100 -4.85 -7.14 -8.96
CA ALA A 100 -3.59 -7.37 -9.65
C ALA A 100 -2.46 -6.51 -9.09
N SER A 101 -2.71 -5.22 -8.84
CA SER A 101 -1.74 -4.31 -8.23
C SER A 101 -1.32 -4.75 -6.81
N CYS A 102 -2.27 -5.20 -5.99
CA CYS A 102 -1.99 -5.70 -4.65
C CYS A 102 -1.15 -6.99 -4.70
N CYS A 103 -1.50 -7.92 -5.58
CA CYS A 103 -0.73 -9.15 -5.77
C CYS A 103 0.67 -8.85 -6.29
N LEU A 104 0.82 -7.95 -7.26
CA LEU A 104 2.11 -7.53 -7.79
C LEU A 104 2.97 -6.86 -6.70
N GLY A 105 2.40 -5.95 -5.90
CA GLY A 105 3.11 -5.33 -4.79
C GLY A 105 3.61 -6.38 -3.78
N PHE A 106 2.76 -7.35 -3.43
CA PHE A 106 3.16 -8.45 -2.53
C PHE A 106 4.28 -9.31 -3.12
N VAL A 107 4.15 -9.73 -4.38
CA VAL A 107 5.15 -10.55 -5.07
C VAL A 107 6.47 -9.80 -5.22
N MET A 108 6.44 -8.51 -5.58
CA MET A 108 7.63 -7.67 -5.71
C MET A 108 8.37 -7.50 -4.38
N SER A 109 7.66 -7.43 -3.25
CA SER A 109 8.29 -7.37 -1.93
C SER A 109 9.12 -8.62 -1.58
N PHE A 110 8.86 -9.76 -2.23
CA PHE A 110 9.71 -10.94 -2.12
C PHE A 110 10.78 -11.00 -3.22
N ILE A 111 10.45 -10.64 -4.47
CA ILE A 111 11.38 -10.73 -5.59
C ILE A 111 12.54 -9.74 -5.44
N ILE A 112 12.30 -8.52 -4.98
CA ILE A 112 13.33 -7.47 -4.92
C ILE A 112 14.50 -7.84 -3.99
N PRO A 113 14.28 -8.37 -2.76
CA PRO A 113 15.35 -8.90 -1.92
C PRO A 113 16.18 -9.99 -2.60
N PHE A 114 15.53 -10.89 -3.34
CA PHE A 114 16.23 -11.93 -4.10
C PHE A 114 17.06 -11.33 -5.24
N MET A 115 16.54 -10.32 -5.97
CA MET A 115 17.31 -9.63 -7.01
C MET A 115 18.54 -8.92 -6.44
N PHE A 116 18.43 -8.29 -5.26
CA PHE A 116 19.59 -7.70 -4.61
C PHE A 116 20.63 -8.73 -4.19
N MET A 117 20.22 -9.94 -3.80
CA MET A 117 21.15 -11.01 -3.44
C MET A 117 22.01 -11.51 -4.63
N PHE A 118 21.49 -11.43 -5.86
CA PHE A 118 22.22 -11.81 -7.07
C PHE A 118 22.95 -10.64 -7.75
N SER A 119 22.72 -9.42 -7.29
CA SER A 119 23.30 -8.22 -7.88
C SER A 119 24.49 -7.72 -7.07
N SER A 120 25.33 -6.87 -7.66
CA SER A 120 26.53 -6.30 -7.02
C SER A 120 26.22 -5.22 -5.96
N TYR A 121 24.99 -5.19 -5.43
CA TYR A 121 24.58 -4.22 -4.42
C TYR A 121 24.85 -4.78 -3.02
N THR A 122 25.66 -4.05 -2.25
CA THR A 122 25.94 -4.33 -0.83
C THR A 122 25.03 -3.49 0.05
N SER A 123 24.50 -4.06 1.13
CA SER A 123 23.78 -3.29 2.14
C SER A 123 24.76 -2.49 3.02
N CYS A 124 24.42 -1.24 3.33
CA CYS A 124 25.19 -0.45 4.28
C CYS A 124 24.97 -0.99 5.71
N ASN A 125 25.94 -1.72 6.26
CA ASN A 125 25.86 -2.38 7.57
C ASN A 125 26.03 -1.39 8.75
N THR A 126 25.17 -0.39 8.85
CA THR A 126 25.12 0.59 9.96
C THR A 126 23.67 0.73 10.44
N ASP A 127 23.44 0.81 11.75
CA ASP A 127 22.12 0.68 12.41
C ASP A 127 21.00 1.59 11.85
N THR A 128 21.35 2.69 11.17
CA THR A 128 20.40 3.67 10.60
C THR A 128 20.34 3.68 9.07
N LEU A 129 21.15 2.84 8.40
CA LEU A 129 21.29 2.75 6.94
C LEU A 129 21.09 1.32 6.39
N SER A 130 20.64 0.36 7.21
CA SER A 130 20.42 -1.04 6.79
C SER A 130 19.41 -1.21 5.65
N ASN A 131 18.54 -0.22 5.41
CA ASN A 131 17.58 -0.22 4.31
C ASN A 131 18.18 0.31 2.98
N TYR A 132 19.46 0.70 2.95
CA TYR A 132 20.14 1.20 1.76
C TYR A 132 21.03 0.12 1.15
N TYR A 133 20.86 -0.08 -0.15
CA TYR A 133 21.65 -0.95 -1.01
C TYR A 133 22.46 -0.07 -1.98
N VAL A 134 23.78 -0.24 -2.00
CA VAL A 134 24.70 0.55 -2.84
C VAL A 134 25.58 -0.34 -3.69
N ILE A 135 25.93 0.11 -4.90
CA ILE A 135 26.89 -0.61 -5.77
C ILE A 135 28.31 -0.46 -5.24
N ASN A 136 28.68 0.75 -4.79
CA ASN A 136 30.00 1.03 -4.20
C ASN A 136 29.87 1.28 -2.69
N PRO A 137 30.62 0.55 -1.83
CA PRO A 137 30.52 0.71 -0.39
C PRO A 137 30.98 2.10 0.11
N ASP A 138 31.77 2.83 -0.67
CA ASP A 138 32.16 4.21 -0.32
C ASP A 138 30.99 5.21 -0.40
N LEU A 139 29.93 4.89 -1.14
CA LEU A 139 28.71 5.71 -1.19
C LEU A 139 27.95 5.70 0.14
N CYS A 140 28.10 4.64 0.96
CA CYS A 140 27.53 4.60 2.31
C CYS A 140 28.02 5.77 3.18
N LYS A 141 29.26 6.23 2.99
CA LYS A 141 29.86 7.34 3.75
C LYS A 141 29.28 8.71 3.36
N THR A 142 28.94 8.88 2.09
CA THR A 142 28.30 10.10 1.56
C THR A 142 26.84 10.24 1.97
N ILE A 143 26.09 9.14 2.10
CA ILE A 143 24.69 9.16 2.56
C ILE A 143 24.62 9.56 4.04
N ALA A 144 25.52 9.01 4.86
CA ALA A 144 25.61 9.37 6.27
C ALA A 144 25.83 10.89 6.43
N THR A 145 26.75 11.48 5.67
CA THR A 145 27.10 12.91 5.77
C THR A 145 26.01 13.88 5.30
N HIS A 146 25.16 13.49 4.35
CA HIS A 146 24.02 14.34 3.92
C HIS A 146 22.90 14.38 4.96
N ARG A 147 22.52 13.24 5.57
CA ARG A 147 21.41 13.19 6.53
C ARG A 147 21.68 13.97 7.83
N TRP A 148 22.94 14.17 8.22
CA TRP A 148 23.31 14.99 9.40
C TRP A 148 23.25 16.50 9.13
N ARG A 149 23.21 16.94 7.87
CA ARG A 149 23.19 18.36 7.52
C ARG A 149 21.77 18.94 7.45
N ASP A 150 20.77 18.08 7.25
CA ASP A 150 19.37 18.47 7.07
C ASP A 150 18.51 18.26 8.34
N LYS A 151 19.14 18.07 9.50
CA LYS A 151 18.50 18.18 10.84
C LYS A 151 18.96 19.46 11.53
#